data_AF-A0A3D4KSD4-F1
#
_entry.id   AF-A0A3D4KSD4-F1
#
_cell.length_a   1.000
_cell.length_b   1.000
_cell.length_c   1.000
_cell.angle_alpha   90.00
_cell.angle_beta   90.00
_cell.angle_gamma   90.00
#
_symmetry.space_group_name_H-M   'P 1'
#
loop_
_entity.id
_entity.type
_entity.pdbx_description
1 polymer ?
#
loop_
_entity_poly.entity_id
_entity_poly.type
_entity_poly.pdbx_seq_one_letter_code
_entity_poly.pdbx_strand_id
1 'polypeptide(L)'
;MEKFHCLVDSSFNLLKASERNQSELQGAIQKIENSSKNLNRTSQDIESRVARAMNNASHDSAEYIAQKVLSSLNEVEKKAANASTRFEKAAKFSILKIGAMFFTFFLLAGALLWFAFIKNIPTIDEINRLRNEKGILLDELASLKQYGVVASCDGEPCIQVDLSTWYGDEEIPFYKIIRKQ
;
A
#
# COMPACT_ATOMS: atom_id res chain seq x y z
N MET A 1 -47.96 27.91 -116.03
CA MET A 1 -47.53 26.58 -115.55
C MET A 1 -46.26 26.63 -114.70
N GLU A 2 -45.26 27.46 -115.01
CA GLU A 2 -43.98 27.51 -114.27
C GLU A 2 -44.09 27.78 -112.76
N LYS A 3 -45.00 28.66 -112.32
CA LYS A 3 -45.20 28.96 -110.89
C LYS A 3 -45.69 27.75 -110.08
N PHE A 4 -46.40 26.81 -110.71
CA PHE A 4 -46.93 25.62 -110.05
C PHE A 4 -45.82 24.57 -109.82
N HIS A 5 -44.91 24.40 -110.79
CA HIS A 5 -43.74 23.53 -110.65
C HIS A 5 -42.81 23.97 -109.53
N CYS A 6 -42.54 25.27 -109.42
CA CYS A 6 -41.67 25.80 -108.37
C CYS A 6 -42.26 25.58 -106.96
N LEU A 7 -43.59 25.65 -106.83
CA LEU A 7 -44.30 25.42 -105.57
C LEU A 7 -44.28 23.93 -105.16
N VAL A 8 -44.45 23.04 -106.14
CA VAL A 8 -44.37 21.59 -105.92
C VAL A 8 -42.94 21.18 -105.55
N ASP A 9 -41.91 21.66 -106.25
CA ASP A 9 -40.50 21.39 -105.94
C ASP A 9 -40.09 21.94 -104.58
N SER A 10 -40.52 23.15 -104.22
CA SER A 10 -40.26 23.72 -102.90
C SER A 10 -40.90 22.89 -101.79
N SER A 11 -42.14 22.44 -101.99
CA SER A 11 -42.85 21.60 -101.02
C SER A 11 -42.18 20.23 -100.87
N PHE A 12 -41.71 19.65 -101.97
CA PHE A 12 -41.01 18.36 -101.98
C PHE A 12 -39.64 18.44 -101.29
N ASN A 13 -38.88 19.51 -101.54
CA ASN A 13 -37.63 19.76 -100.84
C ASN A 13 -37.82 19.99 -99.35
N LEU A 14 -38.92 20.66 -98.96
CA LEU A 14 -39.25 20.90 -97.56
C LEU A 14 -39.68 19.61 -96.85
N LEU A 15 -40.45 18.74 -97.50
CA LEU A 15 -40.76 17.39 -97.02
C LEU A 15 -39.50 16.54 -96.83
N LYS A 16 -38.59 16.56 -97.82
CA LYS A 16 -37.33 15.80 -97.77
C LYS A 16 -36.37 16.32 -96.69
N ALA A 17 -36.35 17.64 -96.46
CA ALA A 17 -35.61 18.26 -95.36
C ALA A 17 -36.24 17.90 -93.99
N SER A 18 -37.57 17.89 -93.91
CA SER A 18 -38.31 17.47 -92.71
C SER A 18 -38.05 16.01 -92.36
N GLU A 19 -38.08 15.12 -93.35
CA GLU A 19 -37.77 13.69 -93.19
C GLU A 19 -36.34 13.47 -92.66
N ARG A 20 -35.36 14.18 -93.23
CA ARG A 20 -33.97 14.17 -92.73
C ARG A 20 -33.88 14.65 -91.29
N ASN A 21 -34.47 15.80 -90.97
CA ASN A 21 -34.48 16.33 -89.60
C ASN A 21 -35.13 15.35 -88.62
N GLN A 22 -36.21 14.67 -89.02
CA GLN A 22 -36.87 13.69 -88.17
C GLN A 22 -35.96 12.48 -87.88
N SER A 23 -35.23 11.99 -88.89
CA SER A 23 -34.25 10.93 -88.71
C SER A 23 -33.06 11.34 -87.81
N GLU A 24 -32.56 12.56 -87.95
CA GLU A 24 -31.47 13.08 -87.14
C GLU A 24 -31.88 13.26 -85.67
N LEU A 25 -33.11 13.74 -85.45
CA LEU A 25 -33.69 13.87 -84.11
C LEU A 25 -33.87 12.50 -83.44
N GLN A 26 -34.34 11.48 -84.16
CA GLN A 26 -34.39 10.12 -83.62
C GLN A 26 -33.00 9.59 -83.24
N GLY A 27 -32.00 9.81 -84.10
CA GLY A 27 -30.62 9.43 -83.81
C GLY A 27 -30.04 10.16 -82.59
N ALA A 28 -30.36 11.45 -82.43
CA ALA A 28 -29.97 12.23 -81.26
C ALA A 28 -30.63 11.73 -79.98
N ILE A 29 -31.94 11.44 -80.01
CA ILE A 29 -32.68 10.87 -78.87
C ILE A 29 -32.07 9.53 -78.46
N GLN A 30 -31.77 8.65 -79.42
CA GLN A 30 -31.17 7.35 -79.13
C GLN A 30 -29.77 7.49 -78.52
N LYS A 31 -28.96 8.44 -78.98
CA LYS A 31 -27.66 8.76 -78.37
C LYS A 31 -27.82 9.27 -76.94
N ILE A 32 -28.77 10.16 -76.68
CA ILE A 32 -29.07 10.67 -75.33
C ILE A 32 -29.51 9.53 -74.41
N GLU A 33 -30.39 8.65 -74.88
CA GLU A 33 -30.88 7.51 -74.10
C GLU A 33 -29.73 6.54 -73.76
N ASN A 34 -28.88 6.23 -74.73
CA ASN A 34 -27.70 5.40 -74.51
C ASN A 34 -26.71 6.06 -73.54
N SER A 35 -26.49 7.36 -73.68
CA SER A 35 -25.61 8.13 -72.79
C SER A 35 -26.17 8.17 -71.37
N SER A 36 -27.49 8.34 -71.21
CA SER A 36 -28.20 8.30 -69.93
C SER A 36 -28.06 6.91 -69.26
N LYS A 37 -28.27 5.83 -70.02
CA LYS A 37 -28.06 4.46 -69.53
C LYS A 37 -26.62 4.22 -69.10
N ASN A 38 -25.65 4.72 -69.85
CA ASN A 38 -24.24 4.60 -69.48
C ASN A 38 -23.91 5.39 -68.22
N LEU A 39 -24.41 6.63 -68.10
CA LEU A 39 -24.26 7.46 -66.91
C LEU A 39 -24.84 6.78 -65.68
N ASN A 40 -26.02 6.17 -65.80
CA ASN A 40 -26.65 5.45 -64.70
C ASN A 40 -25.81 4.23 -64.25
N ARG A 41 -25.26 3.46 -65.20
CA ARG A 41 -24.36 2.33 -64.89
C ARG A 41 -23.07 2.81 -64.22
N THR A 42 -22.47 3.89 -64.72
CA THR A 42 -21.27 4.47 -64.13
C THR A 42 -21.55 4.99 -62.72
N SER A 43 -22.71 5.62 -62.49
CA SER A 43 -23.13 6.07 -61.16
C SER A 43 -23.24 4.89 -60.19
N GLN A 44 -23.89 3.80 -60.60
CA GLN A 44 -24.02 2.59 -59.77
C GLN A 44 -22.65 1.93 -59.49
N ASP A 45 -21.74 1.90 -60.47
CA ASP A 45 -20.39 1.36 -60.27
C ASP A 45 -19.61 2.22 -59.27
N ILE A 46 -19.67 3.55 -59.40
CA ILE A 46 -19.04 4.49 -58.46
C ILE A 46 -19.58 4.28 -57.04
N GLU A 47 -20.90 4.22 -56.88
CA GLU A 47 -21.53 3.98 -55.58
C GLU A 47 -21.02 2.68 -54.94
N SER A 48 -20.93 1.60 -55.72
CA SER A 48 -20.41 0.30 -55.25
C SER A 48 -18.94 0.35 -54.85
N ARG A 49 -18.12 1.13 -55.58
CA ARG A 49 -16.68 1.28 -55.31
C ARG A 49 -16.45 2.12 -54.07
N VAL A 50 -17.20 3.21 -53.92
CA VAL A 50 -17.16 4.09 -52.75
C VAL A 50 -17.57 3.30 -51.50
N ALA A 51 -18.68 2.57 -51.56
CA ALA A 51 -19.14 1.75 -50.43
C ALA A 51 -18.08 0.72 -49.98
N ARG A 52 -17.45 0.03 -50.93
CA ARG A 52 -16.36 -0.93 -50.64
C ARG A 52 -15.13 -0.25 -50.06
N ALA A 53 -14.67 0.85 -50.66
CA ALA A 53 -13.52 1.58 -50.17
C ALA A 53 -13.76 2.14 -48.75
N MET A 54 -14.97 2.63 -48.47
CA MET A 54 -15.34 3.16 -47.17
C MET A 54 -15.39 2.06 -46.10
N ASN A 55 -15.94 0.88 -46.42
CA ASN A 55 -15.92 -0.27 -45.52
C ASN A 55 -14.50 -0.76 -45.22
N ASN A 56 -13.66 -0.87 -46.25
CA ASN A 56 -12.27 -1.29 -46.08
C ASN A 56 -11.50 -0.27 -45.23
N ALA A 57 -11.59 1.03 -45.54
CA ALA A 57 -10.93 2.07 -44.75
C ALA A 57 -11.42 2.10 -43.29
N SER A 58 -12.72 1.83 -43.06
CA SER A 58 -13.27 1.72 -41.71
C SER A 58 -12.74 0.50 -40.96
N HIS A 59 -12.61 -0.64 -41.65
CA HIS A 59 -12.05 -1.87 -41.09
C HIS A 59 -10.56 -1.68 -40.74
N ASP A 60 -9.76 -1.15 -41.66
CA ASP A 60 -8.34 -0.88 -41.45
C ASP A 60 -8.12 0.10 -40.30
N SER A 61 -8.97 1.14 -40.21
CA SER A 61 -8.92 2.11 -39.10
C SER A 61 -9.27 1.45 -37.77
N ALA A 62 -10.31 0.61 -37.74
CA ALA A 62 -10.71 -0.12 -36.54
C ALA A 62 -9.61 -1.10 -36.09
N GLU A 63 -9.00 -1.82 -37.02
CA GLU A 63 -7.89 -2.73 -36.75
C GLU A 63 -6.67 -1.97 -36.20
N TYR A 64 -6.29 -0.85 -36.83
CA TYR A 64 -5.20 0.00 -36.35
C TYR A 64 -5.45 0.52 -34.93
N ILE A 65 -6.65 1.01 -34.65
CA ILE A 65 -7.02 1.48 -33.31
C ILE A 65 -6.96 0.33 -32.30
N ALA A 66 -7.51 -0.84 -32.65
CA ALA A 66 -7.48 -2.02 -31.78
C ALA A 66 -6.05 -2.46 -31.46
N GLN A 67 -5.18 -2.56 -32.48
CA GLN A 67 -3.77 -2.89 -32.28
C GLN A 67 -3.05 -1.86 -31.41
N LYS A 68 -3.32 -0.57 -31.60
CA LYS A 68 -2.72 0.51 -30.79
C LYS A 68 -3.17 0.44 -29.32
N VAL A 69 -4.46 0.19 -29.08
CA VAL A 69 -5.00 0.01 -27.72
C VAL A 69 -4.39 -1.22 -27.05
N LEU A 70 -4.34 -2.36 -27.75
CA LEU A 70 -3.72 -3.59 -27.22
C LEU A 70 -2.24 -3.40 -26.88
N SER A 71 -1.48 -2.73 -27.75
CA SER A 71 -0.08 -2.40 -27.50
C SER A 71 0.08 -1.52 -26.26
N SER A 72 -0.72 -0.45 -26.17
CA SER A 72 -0.70 0.45 -25.01
C SER A 72 -1.07 -0.26 -23.70
N LEU A 73 -2.06 -1.17 -23.73
CA LEU A 73 -2.44 -1.95 -22.56
C LEU A 73 -1.32 -2.89 -22.11
N ASN A 74 -0.64 -3.55 -23.05
CA ASN A 74 0.49 -4.43 -22.75
C ASN A 74 1.68 -3.64 -22.16
N GLU A 75 1.96 -2.43 -22.65
CA GLU A 75 2.96 -1.56 -22.03
C GLU A 75 2.60 -1.15 -20.61
N VAL A 76 1.33 -0.81 -20.36
CA VAL A 76 0.84 -0.47 -19.01
C VAL A 76 0.95 -1.67 -18.09
N GLU A 77 0.57 -2.86 -18.55
CA GLU A 77 0.69 -4.12 -17.80
C GLU A 77 2.15 -4.39 -17.41
N LYS A 78 3.10 -4.25 -18.35
CA LYS A 78 4.54 -4.37 -18.06
C LYS A 78 5.01 -3.36 -17.02
N LYS A 79 4.58 -2.10 -17.11
CA LYS A 79 4.92 -1.07 -16.13
C LYS A 79 4.33 -1.39 -14.75
N ALA A 80 3.08 -1.85 -14.69
CA ALA A 80 2.41 -2.25 -13.47
C ALA A 80 3.08 -3.47 -12.82
N ALA A 81 3.45 -4.50 -13.60
CA ALA A 81 4.20 -5.66 -13.12
C ALA A 81 5.56 -5.25 -12.56
N ASN A 82 6.29 -4.36 -13.25
CA ASN A 82 7.57 -3.87 -12.77
C ASN A 82 7.42 -3.04 -11.47
N ALA A 83 6.37 -2.21 -11.38
CA ALA A 83 6.05 -1.49 -10.15
C ALA A 83 5.71 -2.44 -8.99
N SER A 84 4.87 -3.46 -9.24
CA SER A 84 4.50 -4.48 -8.26
C SER A 84 5.74 -5.19 -7.69
N THR A 85 6.65 -5.65 -8.55
CA THR A 85 7.88 -6.31 -8.09
C THR A 85 8.80 -5.37 -7.28
N ARG A 86 8.85 -4.08 -7.62
CA ARG A 86 9.58 -3.07 -6.83
C ARG A 86 8.94 -2.86 -5.47
N PHE A 87 7.61 -2.75 -5.40
CA PHE A 87 6.89 -2.63 -4.13
C PHE A 87 7.05 -3.88 -3.26
N GLU A 88 7.01 -5.08 -3.83
CA GLU A 88 7.23 -6.32 -3.10
C GLU A 88 8.63 -6.36 -2.47
N LYS A 89 9.66 -6.01 -3.25
CA LYS A 89 11.05 -5.91 -2.76
C LYS A 89 11.18 -4.86 -1.65
N ALA A 90 10.60 -3.68 -1.85
CA ALA A 90 10.62 -2.61 -0.86
C ALA A 90 9.88 -3.01 0.43
N ALA A 91 8.74 -3.70 0.32
CA ALA A 91 7.98 -4.20 1.45
C ALA A 91 8.77 -5.24 2.26
N LYS A 92 9.40 -6.21 1.59
CA LYS A 92 10.29 -7.20 2.22
C LYS A 92 11.45 -6.53 2.97
N PHE A 93 12.09 -5.53 2.36
CA PHE A 93 13.18 -4.79 3.01
C PHE A 93 12.68 -3.94 4.19
N SER A 94 11.49 -3.36 4.10
CA SER A 94 10.85 -2.61 5.18
C SER A 94 10.54 -3.50 6.38
N ILE A 95 9.96 -4.69 6.15
CA ILE A 95 9.68 -5.68 7.21
C ILE A 95 10.98 -6.09 7.90
N LEU A 96 12.05 -6.35 7.14
CA LEU A 96 13.36 -6.69 7.70
C LEU A 96 13.90 -5.55 8.59
N LYS A 97 13.81 -4.30 8.13
CA LYS A 97 14.26 -3.12 8.88
C LYS A 97 13.47 -2.93 10.18
N ILE A 98 12.14 -3.07 10.11
CA ILE A 98 11.26 -2.99 11.28
C ILE A 98 11.58 -4.12 12.27
N GLY A 99 11.75 -5.35 11.78
CA GLY A 99 12.16 -6.49 12.61
C GLY A 99 13.51 -6.25 13.30
N ALA A 100 14.49 -5.71 12.58
CA ALA A 100 15.79 -5.36 13.15
C ALA A 100 15.68 -4.29 14.24
N MET A 101 14.86 -3.26 14.05
CA MET A 101 14.60 -2.25 15.08
C MET A 101 14.00 -2.87 16.35
N PHE A 102 12.97 -3.71 16.23
CA PHE A 102 12.40 -4.41 17.38
C PHE A 102 13.41 -5.33 18.08
N PHE A 103 14.21 -6.08 17.31
CA PHE A 103 15.23 -6.95 17.88
C PHE A 103 16.26 -6.16 18.71
N THR A 104 16.76 -5.04 18.19
CA THR A 104 17.69 -4.18 18.93
C THR A 104 17.06 -3.58 20.20
N PHE A 105 15.78 -3.23 20.15
CA PHE A 105 15.05 -2.74 21.31
C PHE A 105 14.92 -3.80 22.39
N PHE A 106 14.59 -5.05 22.04
CA PHE A 106 14.53 -6.16 23.00
C PHE A 106 15.89 -6.47 23.61
N LEU A 107 16.98 -6.40 22.85
CA LEU A 107 18.34 -6.58 23.38
C LEU A 107 18.69 -5.50 24.41
N LEU A 108 18.38 -4.24 24.13
CA LEU A 108 18.60 -3.13 25.07
C LEU A 108 17.74 -3.27 26.34
N ALA A 109 16.44 -3.55 26.18
CA ALA A 109 15.55 -3.76 27.31
C ALA A 109 15.97 -4.98 28.16
N GLY A 110 16.38 -6.07 27.51
CA GLY A 110 16.91 -7.26 28.17
C GLY A 110 18.20 -6.98 28.93
N ALA A 111 19.13 -6.22 28.35
CA ALA A 111 20.36 -5.80 29.03
C ALA A 111 20.09 -4.91 30.25
N LEU A 112 19.13 -3.98 30.15
CA LEU A 112 18.71 -3.13 31.27
C LEU A 112 18.06 -3.95 32.39
N LEU A 113 17.16 -4.88 32.04
CA LEU A 113 16.55 -5.80 33.01
C LEU A 113 17.62 -6.68 33.67
N TRP A 114 18.51 -7.28 32.88
CA TRP A 114 19.63 -8.08 33.38
C TRP A 114 20.51 -7.31 34.36
N PHE A 115 20.87 -6.07 34.03
CA PHE A 115 21.63 -5.20 34.91
C PHE A 115 20.87 -4.86 36.20
N ALA A 116 19.57 -4.57 36.10
CA ALA A 116 18.71 -4.28 37.26
C ALA A 116 18.53 -5.50 38.18
N PHE A 117 18.45 -6.71 37.63
CA PHE A 117 18.32 -7.94 38.43
C PHE A 117 19.64 -8.34 39.10
N ILE A 118 20.78 -8.27 38.41
CA ILE A 118 22.08 -8.62 39.01
C ILE A 118 22.48 -7.66 40.13
N LYS A 119 22.19 -6.36 40.00
CA LYS A 119 22.53 -5.40 41.07
C LYS A 119 21.64 -5.51 42.32
N ASN A 120 20.43 -6.07 42.20
CA ASN A 120 19.44 -6.10 43.28
C ASN A 120 19.23 -7.48 43.91
N ILE A 121 19.96 -8.52 43.50
CA ILE A 121 20.02 -9.76 44.27
C ILE A 121 21.07 -9.56 45.36
N PRO A 122 20.68 -9.42 46.65
CA PRO A 122 21.66 -9.45 47.74
C PRO A 122 22.44 -10.75 47.59
N THR A 123 23.76 -10.63 47.49
CA THR A 123 24.62 -11.79 47.29
C THR A 123 24.39 -12.75 48.46
N ILE A 124 24.40 -14.07 48.23
CA ILE A 124 24.16 -15.08 49.29
C ILE A 124 25.05 -14.83 50.53
N ASP A 125 26.24 -14.24 50.33
CA ASP A 125 27.13 -13.81 51.40
C ASP A 125 26.57 -12.71 52.30
N GLU A 126 25.82 -11.75 51.75
CA GLU A 126 25.23 -10.64 52.52
C GLU A 126 24.04 -11.13 53.35
N ILE A 127 23.26 -12.09 52.81
CA ILE A 127 22.21 -12.79 53.56
C ILE A 127 22.81 -13.64 54.69
N ASN A 128 23.91 -14.36 54.42
CA ASN A 128 24.58 -15.17 55.43
C ASN A 128 25.25 -14.32 56.51
N ARG A 129 25.82 -13.16 56.15
CA ARG A 129 26.37 -12.20 57.12
C ARG A 129 25.28 -11.67 58.05
N LEU A 130 24.15 -11.23 57.50
CA LEU A 130 22.99 -10.77 58.28
C LEU A 130 22.40 -11.88 59.17
N ARG A 131 22.44 -13.14 58.72
CA ARG A 131 21.95 -14.28 59.50
C ARG A 131 22.91 -14.66 60.64
N ASN A 132 24.22 -14.55 60.43
CA ASN A 132 25.22 -14.72 61.48
C ASN A 132 25.18 -13.58 62.51
N GLU A 133 25.06 -12.32 62.07
CA GLU A 133 24.92 -11.18 62.97
C GLU A 133 23.65 -11.33 63.83
N LYS A 134 22.51 -11.74 63.26
CA LYS A 134 21.30 -12.06 64.04
C LYS A 134 21.50 -13.21 65.02
N GLY A 135 22.28 -14.23 64.65
CA GLY A 135 22.61 -15.35 65.52
C GLY A 135 23.41 -14.91 66.75
N ILE A 136 24.45 -14.10 66.54
CA ILE A 136 25.28 -13.55 67.62
C ILE A 136 24.46 -12.64 68.54
N LEU A 137 23.64 -11.75 67.97
CA LEU A 137 22.78 -10.87 68.78
C LEU A 137 21.74 -11.65 69.60
N LEU A 138 21.21 -12.77 69.09
CA LEU A 138 20.27 -13.60 69.86
C LEU A 138 20.95 -14.33 71.01
N ASP A 139 22.18 -14.79 70.82
CA ASP A 139 22.96 -15.46 71.85
C ASP A 139 23.41 -14.46 72.94
N GLU A 140 23.81 -13.24 72.53
CA GLU A 140 24.03 -12.12 73.44
C GLU A 140 22.75 -11.81 74.22
N LEU A 141 21.59 -11.71 73.57
CA LEU A 141 20.32 -11.40 74.25
C LEU A 141 19.87 -12.53 75.20
N ALA A 142 20.21 -13.79 74.90
CA ALA A 142 19.99 -14.93 75.78
C ALA A 142 20.90 -14.89 77.02
N SER A 143 22.18 -14.55 76.86
CA SER A 143 23.10 -14.36 77.99
C SER A 143 22.69 -13.16 78.85
N LEU A 144 22.29 -12.04 78.22
CA LEU A 144 21.79 -10.84 78.90
C LEU A 144 20.48 -11.10 79.66
N LYS A 145 19.60 -11.97 79.15
CA LYS A 145 18.40 -12.44 79.85
C LYS A 145 18.68 -13.27 81.10
N GLN A 146 19.86 -13.90 81.22
CA GLN A 146 20.23 -14.60 82.47
C GLN A 146 20.49 -13.63 83.62
N TYR A 147 20.87 -12.38 83.32
CA TYR A 147 21.18 -11.35 84.32
C TYR A 147 19.98 -10.45 84.67
N GLY A 148 18.87 -10.55 83.95
CA GLY A 148 17.67 -9.74 84.22
C GLY A 148 16.72 -9.56 83.03
N VAL A 149 15.66 -8.78 83.22
CA VAL A 149 14.70 -8.45 82.15
C VAL A 149 15.29 -7.34 81.28
N VAL A 150 15.47 -7.63 79.98
CA VAL A 150 15.99 -6.66 79.00
C VAL A 150 14.84 -5.79 78.49
N ALA A 151 14.95 -4.48 78.66
CA ALA A 151 13.98 -3.47 78.23
C ALA A 151 14.68 -2.37 77.39
N SER A 152 13.88 -1.52 76.74
CA SER A 152 14.39 -0.38 75.97
C SER A 152 14.16 0.91 76.77
N CYS A 153 15.24 1.63 77.10
CA CYS A 153 15.16 2.96 77.70
C CYS A 153 15.66 3.97 76.67
N ASP A 154 14.81 4.90 76.23
CA ASP A 154 15.15 5.96 75.26
C ASP A 154 15.84 5.47 73.97
N GLY A 155 15.46 4.28 73.49
CA GLY A 155 15.98 3.70 72.25
C GLY A 155 17.28 2.90 72.38
N GLU A 156 17.85 2.79 73.59
CA GLU A 156 19.03 1.98 73.88
C GLU A 156 18.69 0.77 74.78
N PRO A 157 19.34 -0.40 74.60
CA PRO A 157 19.06 -1.59 75.39
C PRO A 157 19.56 -1.43 76.85
N CYS A 158 18.66 -1.64 77.81
CA CYS A 158 18.93 -1.59 79.25
C CYS A 158 18.49 -2.89 79.92
N ILE A 159 19.13 -3.25 81.03
CA ILE A 159 18.80 -4.47 81.79
C ILE A 159 18.35 -4.07 83.18
N GLN A 160 17.22 -4.62 83.61
CA GLN A 160 16.77 -4.58 84.99
C GLN A 160 17.34 -5.79 85.72
N VAL A 161 18.37 -5.57 86.54
CA VAL A 161 19.01 -6.61 87.35
C VAL A 161 18.30 -6.65 88.71
N ASP A 162 17.73 -7.80 89.07
CA ASP A 162 17.05 -7.99 90.35
C ASP A 162 18.10 -8.16 91.47
N LEU A 163 18.28 -7.12 92.29
CA LEU A 163 19.27 -7.06 93.38
C LEU A 163 18.70 -7.52 94.73
N SER A 164 17.71 -8.41 94.75
CA SER A 164 16.99 -8.87 95.96
C SER A 164 17.81 -9.68 96.99
N THR A 165 19.14 -9.57 97.01
CA THR A 165 20.00 -10.15 98.06
C THR A 165 20.68 -9.13 98.99
N TRP A 166 20.36 -7.82 98.92
CA TRP A 166 20.81 -6.89 99.97
C TRP A 166 19.79 -5.79 100.31
N TYR A 167 19.69 -5.51 101.62
CA TYR A 167 18.79 -4.58 102.31
C TYR A 167 18.84 -3.13 101.77
N GLY A 168 17.67 -2.58 101.41
CA GLY A 168 17.40 -1.12 101.45
C GLY A 168 17.01 -0.46 100.12
N ASP A 169 15.77 0.05 100.12
CA ASP A 169 15.09 1.00 99.22
C ASP A 169 14.52 0.57 97.86
N GLU A 170 13.23 0.92 97.74
CA GLU A 170 12.30 0.69 96.64
C GLU A 170 12.61 1.63 95.47
N GLU A 171 13.47 1.19 94.56
CA GLU A 171 13.43 1.49 93.13
C GLU A 171 14.60 0.74 92.47
N ILE A 172 14.30 -0.33 91.72
CA ILE A 172 15.35 -1.12 91.05
C ILE A 172 15.91 -0.27 89.90
N PRO A 173 17.19 0.18 89.96
CA PRO A 173 17.73 1.07 88.93
C PRO A 173 18.01 0.30 87.64
N PHE A 174 17.63 0.90 86.51
CA PHE A 174 18.01 0.40 85.18
C PHE A 174 19.45 0.80 84.88
N TYR A 175 20.30 -0.15 84.53
CA TYR A 175 21.68 0.12 84.12
C TYR A 175 21.79 0.12 82.60
N LYS A 176 22.38 1.19 82.05
CA LYS A 176 22.71 1.29 80.63
C LYS A 176 23.89 0.38 80.31
N ILE A 177 23.75 -0.44 79.27
CA ILE A 177 24.86 -1.27 78.78
C ILE A 177 25.81 -0.37 77.99
N ILE A 178 26.96 -0.02 78.59
CA ILE A 178 28.02 0.68 77.87
C ILE A 178 28.89 -0.37 77.17
N ARG A 179 28.80 -0.48 75.84
CA ARG A 179 29.73 -1.29 75.03
C ARG A 179 31.14 -0.72 75.17
N LYS A 180 32.09 -1.50 75.69
CA LYS A 180 33.51 -1.27 75.42
C LYS A 180 33.81 -1.70 73.98
N GLN A 181 34.37 -0.78 73.19
CA GLN A 181 34.92 -1.07 71.87
C GLN A 181 36.08 -2.07 71.95
#